data_AF-A0AA88QNR1-F1
#
_entry.id   AF-A0AA88QNR1-F1
#
_cell.length_a   1.000
_cell.length_b   1.000
_cell.length_c   1.000
_cell.angle_alpha   90.00
_cell.angle_beta   90.00
_cell.angle_gamma   90.00
#
_symmetry.space_group_name_H-M   'P 1'
#
loop_
_entity.id
_entity.type
_entity.pdbx_description
1 polymer ?
#
loop_
_entity_poly.entity_id
_entity_poly.type
_entity_poly.pdbx_seq_one_letter_code
_entity_poly.pdbx_strand_id
1 'polypeptide(L)'
;MGSSGRASSASASAGSSLRRRSFSLSSAGPPQVDDDIESESVSEAGDIGDRALHSNRYSGSGRLRLSVDNVPDTFDVNPIPEDAQSQSRGYWTRDHTVSKTASPVSPLRLENISPLSTDAIVPSGDKERENGKEISWLFAYISCLIHLAVFGILGGGLSCTCNGTKRTNFSCAILQVLTRYLLQKLFGPGVVGATSDRSFIYLDLPSNMVGSFLMGWFGVVFKGDISRVSDQLAIGVTTGYLGSLTTFSGWNQKLLDLSVQGQWVFSVLGILIGLFLVAYSIIFGIETAEGFKWILRKLRTDSEFGISISKSNLKVDNFRRHLAVMVVMVLTLGFLWGLSGDLVIRGFDSGSSGAQLWLACLIAPLGVWIRWLLARLNGRGLGRTGLLKWVPFGTLIANVSAACVMAALATLKKAVKTKTCDTVATGVQFGLLGCLSTVSTFIAEFHAMRGSSKPWRAYAYAMTTILISFSLGTLIYSVPVWTKGYD
;
A
#
# COMPACT_ATOMS: atom_id res chain seq x y z
N MET A 1 -25.11 59.43 38.62
CA MET A 1 -26.27 59.87 37.80
C MET A 1 -25.85 59.68 36.35
N GLY A 2 -26.42 58.77 35.55
CA GLY A 2 -27.82 58.75 35.10
C GLY A 2 -27.98 59.78 33.97
N SER A 3 -28.48 59.50 32.76
CA SER A 3 -29.25 58.39 32.18
C SER A 3 -29.53 58.75 30.70
N SER A 4 -30.03 57.80 29.90
CA SER A 4 -30.61 57.98 28.54
C SER A 4 -29.64 58.06 27.34
N GLY A 5 -29.87 57.39 26.20
CA GLY A 5 -30.89 56.38 25.87
C GLY A 5 -31.68 56.69 24.60
N ARG A 6 -31.81 55.67 23.72
CA ARG A 6 -32.47 55.60 22.39
C ARG A 6 -31.58 55.91 21.16
N ALA A 7 -31.81 55.41 19.95
CA ALA A 7 -32.31 54.12 19.40
C ALA A 7 -32.83 54.37 17.95
N SER A 8 -32.33 53.56 17.00
CA SER A 8 -32.97 53.06 15.77
C SER A 8 -33.47 53.99 14.63
N SER A 9 -32.89 53.73 13.42
CA SER A 9 -33.52 53.67 12.06
C SER A 9 -34.16 54.95 11.46
N ALA A 10 -33.98 55.32 10.17
CA ALA A 10 -33.95 54.48 8.97
C ALA A 10 -33.42 55.20 7.70
N SER A 11 -32.99 54.40 6.71
CA SER A 11 -33.12 54.59 5.25
C SER A 11 -32.77 55.92 4.53
N ALA A 12 -31.68 55.92 3.75
CA ALA A 12 -31.68 56.34 2.33
C ALA A 12 -30.40 55.89 1.61
N SER A 13 -30.52 55.45 0.35
CA SER A 13 -29.42 55.00 -0.50
C SER A 13 -28.88 56.12 -1.39
N ALA A 14 -27.54 56.21 -1.50
CA ALA A 14 -26.86 56.86 -2.62
C ALA A 14 -25.47 56.21 -2.78
N GLY A 15 -25.17 55.70 -3.98
CA GLY A 15 -23.88 55.06 -4.26
C GLY A 15 -22.96 55.94 -5.10
N SER A 16 -21.65 55.73 -5.01
CA SER A 16 -20.75 55.80 -6.17
C SER A 16 -19.32 55.30 -5.86
N SER A 17 -18.84 54.43 -6.76
CA SER A 17 -17.43 54.16 -7.11
C SER A 17 -16.33 54.24 -6.04
N LEU A 18 -15.90 53.08 -5.52
CA LEU A 18 -14.52 52.89 -5.05
C LEU A 18 -13.69 52.10 -6.09
N ARG A 19 -12.73 52.80 -6.68
CA ARG A 19 -11.84 52.33 -7.75
C ARG A 19 -10.76 51.39 -7.19
N ARG A 20 -11.01 50.08 -7.16
CA ARG A 20 -9.98 49.08 -6.79
C ARG A 20 -8.81 49.15 -7.78
N ARG A 21 -7.61 49.47 -7.29
CA ARG A 21 -6.35 49.14 -7.96
C ARG A 21 -6.02 47.68 -7.65
N SER A 22 -5.93 46.85 -8.67
CA SER A 22 -5.50 45.46 -8.59
C SER A 22 -3.97 45.39 -8.46
N PHE A 23 -3.48 44.78 -7.39
CA PHE A 23 -2.13 44.22 -7.37
C PHE A 23 -2.20 42.77 -7.86
N SER A 24 -1.54 42.50 -8.98
CA SER A 24 -1.39 41.17 -9.55
C SER A 24 -0.30 40.40 -8.80
N LEU A 25 -0.67 39.33 -8.09
CA LEU A 25 0.27 38.34 -7.59
C LEU A 25 0.28 37.10 -8.49
N SER A 26 1.46 36.55 -8.70
CA SER A 26 1.69 35.39 -9.58
C SER A 26 1.00 34.12 -9.08
N SER A 27 0.78 33.18 -10.01
CA SER A 27 0.10 31.90 -9.84
C SER A 27 0.64 31.05 -8.69
N ALA A 28 -0.10 30.99 -7.58
CA ALA A 28 -0.05 29.90 -6.61
C ALA A 28 -1.41 29.19 -6.59
N GLY A 29 -1.41 27.86 -6.52
CA GLY A 29 -2.64 27.08 -6.40
C GLY A 29 -3.36 27.36 -5.08
N PRO A 30 -4.68 27.10 -4.97
CA PRO A 30 -5.38 27.21 -3.70
C PRO A 30 -4.84 26.14 -2.73
N PRO A 31 -4.44 26.50 -1.50
CA PRO A 31 -3.71 25.60 -0.59
C PRO A 31 -4.47 24.32 -0.19
N GLN A 32 -5.79 24.30 -0.39
CA GLN A 32 -6.64 23.13 -0.19
C GLN A 32 -6.39 22.02 -1.24
N VAL A 33 -6.00 22.38 -2.47
CA VAL A 33 -5.68 21.40 -3.52
C VAL A 33 -4.34 20.71 -3.23
N ASP A 34 -3.34 21.46 -2.77
CA ASP A 34 -2.04 20.89 -2.39
C ASP A 34 -2.17 19.95 -1.18
N ASP A 35 -2.93 20.34 -0.14
CA ASP A 35 -3.22 19.47 1.02
C ASP A 35 -3.95 18.16 0.63
N ASP A 36 -4.85 18.22 -0.36
CA ASP A 36 -5.56 17.04 -0.88
C ASP A 36 -4.64 16.13 -1.71
N ILE A 37 -3.75 16.70 -2.53
CA ILE A 37 -2.75 15.95 -3.32
C ILE A 37 -1.74 15.27 -2.40
N GLU A 38 -1.23 15.97 -1.37
CA GLU A 38 -0.36 15.37 -0.36
C GLU A 38 -1.06 14.21 0.35
N SER A 39 -2.33 14.38 0.75
CA SER A 39 -3.10 13.35 1.46
C SER A 39 -3.32 12.08 0.63
N GLU A 40 -3.57 12.20 -0.68
CA GLU A 40 -3.68 11.04 -1.56
C GLU A 40 -2.30 10.39 -1.79
N SER A 41 -1.22 11.17 -1.92
CA SER A 41 0.15 10.63 -2.07
C SER A 41 0.61 9.80 -0.86
N VAL A 42 0.28 10.24 0.37
CA VAL A 42 0.49 9.47 1.61
C VAL A 42 -0.26 8.14 1.57
N SER A 43 -1.48 8.16 1.05
CA SER A 43 -2.32 6.96 0.94
C SER A 43 -1.79 6.00 -0.14
N GLU A 44 -1.31 6.53 -1.27
CA GLU A 44 -0.67 5.76 -2.34
C GLU A 44 0.69 5.16 -1.94
N ALA A 45 1.42 5.76 -1.00
CA ALA A 45 2.63 5.18 -0.42
C ALA A 45 2.32 3.95 0.43
N GLY A 46 1.19 3.96 1.14
CA GLY A 46 0.61 2.80 1.80
C GLY A 46 -0.21 1.92 0.84
N ASP A 47 -1.41 1.56 1.31
CA ASP A 47 -2.41 0.82 0.55
C ASP A 47 -3.69 1.66 0.40
N ILE A 48 -4.35 1.56 -0.75
CA ILE A 48 -5.61 2.25 -1.07
C ILE A 48 -6.76 1.28 -1.37
N GLY A 49 -6.56 -0.02 -1.18
CA GLY A 49 -7.56 -1.06 -1.42
C GLY A 49 -7.86 -1.27 -2.91
N ASP A 50 -9.12 -1.53 -3.23
CA ASP A 50 -9.62 -1.69 -4.60
C ASP A 50 -9.42 -0.45 -5.50
N ARG A 51 -9.20 0.74 -4.91
CA ARG A 51 -8.89 1.98 -5.64
C ARG A 51 -7.65 1.82 -6.53
N ALA A 52 -6.70 0.97 -6.13
CA ALA A 52 -5.52 0.63 -6.92
C ALA A 52 -5.89 0.11 -8.32
N LEU A 53 -6.92 -0.74 -8.42
CA LEU A 53 -7.39 -1.36 -9.67
C LEU A 53 -8.02 -0.35 -10.66
N HIS A 54 -8.40 0.85 -10.19
CA HIS A 54 -8.95 1.92 -11.02
C HIS A 54 -7.89 2.95 -11.46
N SER A 55 -6.86 3.20 -10.64
CA SER A 55 -5.86 4.25 -10.84
C SER A 55 -5.15 4.21 -12.21
N ASN A 56 -4.82 3.00 -12.70
CA ASN A 56 -4.15 2.79 -13.98
C ASN A 56 -5.04 2.94 -15.22
N ARG A 57 -6.38 3.04 -15.10
CA ARG A 57 -7.27 3.23 -16.25
C ARG A 57 -7.43 4.70 -16.70
N TYR A 58 -7.02 5.67 -15.87
CA TYR A 58 -7.18 7.11 -16.15
C TYR A 58 -5.87 7.91 -16.16
N SER A 59 -4.73 7.29 -15.82
CA SER A 59 -3.43 7.98 -15.72
C SER A 59 -2.75 8.22 -17.07
N GLY A 60 -3.42 8.97 -17.95
CA GLY A 60 -2.90 9.44 -19.25
C GLY A 60 -2.42 10.90 -19.25
N SER A 61 -2.49 11.61 -18.12
CA SER A 61 -2.11 13.03 -18.02
C SER A 61 -1.17 13.30 -16.85
N GLY A 62 -0.14 14.10 -17.12
CA GLY A 62 1.03 14.47 -16.31
C GLY A 62 1.01 14.22 -14.79
N ARG A 63 1.87 13.30 -14.33
CA ARG A 63 2.50 13.42 -13.00
C ARG A 63 3.84 14.16 -13.15
N LEU A 64 3.94 15.32 -12.52
CA LEU A 64 5.19 16.07 -12.38
C LEU A 64 6.22 15.21 -11.65
N ARG A 65 7.38 15.01 -12.29
CA ARG A 65 8.57 14.56 -11.59
C ARG A 65 9.08 15.74 -10.76
N LEU A 66 9.14 15.59 -9.45
CA LEU A 66 9.97 16.46 -8.60
C LEU A 66 11.44 16.11 -8.91
N SER A 67 12.04 16.87 -9.83
CA SER A 67 13.49 16.88 -10.04
C SER A 67 14.14 17.74 -8.96
N VAL A 68 14.85 17.10 -8.03
CA VAL A 68 15.84 17.76 -7.19
C VAL A 68 17.21 17.44 -7.77
N ASP A 69 17.71 18.34 -8.59
CA ASP A 69 19.13 18.48 -8.94
C ASP A 69 19.34 19.93 -9.38
N ASN A 70 19.99 20.72 -8.51
CA ASN A 70 20.49 22.06 -8.80
C ASN A 70 21.60 22.37 -7.78
N VAL A 71 22.82 21.95 -8.08
CA VAL A 71 24.04 22.41 -7.43
C VAL A 71 24.96 22.93 -8.53
N PRO A 72 25.24 24.25 -8.59
CA PRO A 72 26.15 24.83 -9.57
C PRO A 72 27.55 24.97 -9.00
N ASP A 73 28.40 23.94 -9.16
CA ASP A 73 29.84 24.11 -8.95
C ASP A 73 30.47 24.72 -10.20
N THR A 74 31.13 25.86 -10.00
CA THR A 74 31.80 26.65 -11.03
C THR A 74 33.30 26.36 -10.95
N PHE A 75 33.98 26.07 -12.07
CA PHE A 75 35.35 26.57 -12.32
C PHE A 75 35.77 26.42 -13.79
N ASP A 76 36.43 27.46 -14.31
CA ASP A 76 36.89 27.61 -15.70
C ASP A 76 38.00 26.64 -16.13
N VAL A 77 38.03 26.32 -17.43
CA VAL A 77 39.22 26.56 -18.28
C VAL A 77 38.75 26.96 -19.70
N ASN A 78 39.21 28.13 -20.18
CA ASN A 78 39.00 28.63 -21.54
C ASN A 78 40.25 28.33 -22.43
N PRO A 79 40.16 28.34 -23.77
CA PRO A 79 40.72 29.52 -24.45
C PRO A 79 40.04 29.97 -25.77
N ILE A 80 39.77 31.28 -25.83
CA ILE A 80 40.07 32.29 -26.89
C ILE A 80 39.81 31.94 -28.39
N PRO A 81 39.10 32.80 -29.16
CA PRO A 81 38.75 32.60 -30.56
C PRO A 81 39.67 33.30 -31.58
N GLU A 82 39.52 32.97 -32.87
CA GLU A 82 39.95 33.79 -34.02
C GLU A 82 38.80 34.00 -35.02
N ASP A 83 38.72 35.20 -35.59
CA ASP A 83 37.68 35.65 -36.53
C ASP A 83 38.00 35.31 -37.99
N ALA A 84 36.99 34.92 -38.78
CA ALA A 84 37.00 35.16 -40.23
C ALA A 84 35.61 35.16 -40.88
N GLN A 85 35.34 36.26 -41.59
CA GLN A 85 34.15 36.58 -42.38
C GLN A 85 33.82 35.57 -43.49
N SER A 86 32.54 35.41 -43.84
CA SER A 86 32.06 35.69 -45.21
C SER A 86 30.54 35.51 -45.38
N GLN A 87 29.94 36.44 -46.14
CA GLN A 87 28.59 36.32 -46.69
C GLN A 87 28.63 35.52 -47.99
N SER A 88 27.56 34.79 -48.34
CA SER A 88 27.10 34.77 -49.75
C SER A 88 25.63 34.36 -49.89
N ARG A 89 25.03 34.80 -51.01
CA ARG A 89 23.63 34.71 -51.40
C ARG A 89 23.57 34.10 -52.81
N GLY A 90 22.70 33.12 -53.04
CA GLY A 90 22.39 32.59 -54.38
C GLY A 90 21.61 31.27 -54.26
N TYR A 91 20.31 31.19 -54.55
CA TYR A 91 19.69 31.15 -55.88
C TYR A 91 20.33 30.12 -56.83
N TRP A 92 19.60 29.04 -57.13
CA TRP A 92 19.28 28.64 -58.51
C TRP A 92 17.96 27.87 -58.58
N THR A 93 17.23 28.08 -59.67
CA THR A 93 15.86 27.63 -59.93
C THR A 93 15.81 26.40 -60.85
N ARG A 94 14.73 25.62 -60.77
CA ARG A 94 14.09 25.07 -61.99
C ARG A 94 12.60 24.76 -61.79
N ASP A 95 11.77 25.34 -62.65
CA ASP A 95 10.33 25.12 -62.70
C ASP A 95 9.93 23.79 -63.36
N HIS A 96 8.69 23.37 -63.16
CA HIS A 96 7.74 23.24 -64.28
C HIS A 96 6.27 23.41 -63.86
N THR A 97 5.58 24.31 -64.57
CA THR A 97 4.14 24.65 -64.55
C THR A 97 3.26 23.47 -65.05
N VAL A 98 1.96 23.33 -64.74
CA VAL A 98 0.74 24.11 -65.13
C VAL A 98 -0.41 23.58 -64.23
N SER A 99 -1.12 24.34 -63.37
CA SER A 99 -2.08 25.46 -63.52
C SER A 99 -3.51 25.12 -64.01
N LYS A 100 -4.49 25.83 -63.39
CA LYS A 100 -5.96 25.94 -63.63
C LYS A 100 -6.86 24.98 -62.82
N THR A 101 -8.05 25.35 -62.28
CA THR A 101 -8.72 26.66 -62.03
C THR A 101 -9.71 26.52 -60.83
N ALA A 102 -10.37 27.60 -60.39
CA ALA A 102 -11.20 27.77 -59.19
C ALA A 102 -12.68 27.23 -59.22
N SER A 103 -13.27 27.27 -58.01
CA SER A 103 -14.68 27.11 -57.54
C SER A 103 -15.72 28.07 -58.20
N PRO A 104 -17.05 28.14 -57.84
CA PRO A 104 -17.82 27.50 -56.74
C PRO A 104 -19.30 27.06 -57.06
N VAL A 105 -20.09 26.75 -55.99
CA VAL A 105 -21.58 26.78 -55.85
C VAL A 105 -22.42 25.52 -56.16
N SER A 106 -23.33 25.18 -55.23
CA SER A 106 -24.44 24.19 -55.34
C SER A 106 -25.79 24.88 -55.58
N PRO A 107 -26.83 24.21 -56.14
CA PRO A 107 -28.01 23.90 -55.30
C PRO A 107 -28.88 22.66 -55.66
N LEU A 108 -29.51 22.11 -54.60
CA LEU A 108 -30.85 21.47 -54.45
C LEU A 108 -31.41 20.29 -55.29
N ARG A 109 -31.98 19.34 -54.51
CA ARG A 109 -33.23 18.55 -54.64
C ARG A 109 -33.61 17.80 -55.94
N LEU A 110 -33.86 16.49 -55.76
CA LEU A 110 -35.17 15.90 -56.09
C LEU A 110 -35.56 14.83 -55.04
N GLU A 111 -36.85 14.75 -54.71
CA GLU A 111 -37.48 13.78 -53.77
C GLU A 111 -38.03 12.54 -54.50
N ASN A 112 -38.71 11.66 -53.74
CA ASN A 112 -39.43 10.42 -54.12
C ASN A 112 -38.55 9.13 -54.22
N ILE A 113 -38.91 7.97 -53.63
CA ILE A 113 -40.12 7.53 -52.89
C ILE A 113 -39.69 6.78 -51.60
N SER A 114 -40.45 6.93 -50.51
CA SER A 114 -40.47 5.98 -49.37
C SER A 114 -41.74 5.12 -49.40
N PRO A 115 -41.70 3.88 -48.89
CA PRO A 115 -42.77 3.49 -47.98
C PRO A 115 -42.28 2.80 -46.69
N LEU A 116 -42.77 3.35 -45.57
CA LEU A 116 -43.27 2.66 -44.38
C LEU A 116 -42.35 1.70 -43.58
N SER A 117 -41.74 2.27 -42.54
CA SER A 117 -41.67 1.78 -41.15
C SER A 117 -41.94 0.29 -40.86
N THR A 118 -40.91 -0.39 -40.36
CA THR A 118 -41.03 -1.41 -39.30
C THR A 118 -40.08 -1.05 -38.17
N ASP A 119 -40.61 -0.94 -36.97
CA ASP A 119 -39.88 -0.57 -35.76
C ASP A 119 -39.01 -1.72 -35.21
N ALA A 120 -38.10 -1.36 -34.29
CA ALA A 120 -37.40 -2.25 -33.35
C ALA A 120 -36.41 -3.29 -33.93
N ILE A 121 -35.11 -2.98 -33.86
CA ILE A 121 -34.21 -3.36 -32.75
C ILE A 121 -32.83 -2.76 -33.06
N VAL A 122 -32.41 -1.77 -32.26
CA VAL A 122 -31.00 -1.35 -32.18
C VAL A 122 -30.38 -2.12 -31.00
N PRO A 123 -29.40 -3.02 -31.22
CA PRO A 123 -28.69 -3.66 -30.12
C PRO A 123 -27.95 -2.61 -29.28
N SER A 124 -28.11 -2.70 -27.97
CA SER A 124 -27.58 -1.74 -27.00
C SER A 124 -26.06 -1.85 -26.84
N GLY A 125 -25.31 -1.23 -27.75
CA GLY A 125 -23.84 -1.22 -27.72
C GLY A 125 -23.24 -0.63 -26.43
N ASP A 126 -23.97 0.24 -25.73
CA ASP A 126 -23.55 0.76 -24.43
C ASP A 126 -23.70 -0.28 -23.31
N LYS A 127 -24.81 -1.05 -23.27
CA LYS A 127 -24.98 -2.13 -22.29
C LYS A 127 -23.96 -3.26 -22.47
N GLU A 128 -23.59 -3.60 -23.70
CA GLU A 128 -22.53 -4.59 -23.95
C GLU A 128 -21.14 -4.06 -23.54
N ARG A 129 -20.86 -2.77 -23.79
CA ARG A 129 -19.61 -2.12 -23.33
C ARG A 129 -19.55 -1.95 -21.82
N GLU A 130 -20.68 -1.77 -21.14
CA GLU A 130 -20.77 -1.72 -19.67
C GLU A 130 -20.61 -3.13 -19.06
N ASN A 131 -21.39 -4.11 -19.51
CA ASN A 131 -21.23 -5.51 -19.07
C ASN A 131 -19.80 -6.03 -19.28
N GLY A 132 -19.17 -5.72 -20.43
CA GLY A 132 -17.79 -6.10 -20.71
C GLY A 132 -16.76 -5.45 -19.76
N LYS A 133 -17.00 -4.20 -19.33
CA LYS A 133 -16.17 -3.52 -18.32
C LYS A 133 -16.39 -4.09 -16.91
N GLU A 134 -17.62 -4.44 -16.57
CA GLU A 134 -17.99 -5.00 -15.27
C GLU A 134 -17.42 -6.41 -15.07
N ILE A 135 -17.60 -7.31 -16.05
CA ILE A 135 -16.99 -8.65 -16.06
C ILE A 135 -15.46 -8.56 -15.96
N SER A 136 -14.85 -7.63 -16.70
CA SER A 136 -13.40 -7.39 -16.64
C SER A 136 -12.93 -6.87 -15.27
N TRP A 137 -13.73 -6.04 -14.60
CA TRP A 137 -13.43 -5.55 -13.25
C TRP A 137 -13.59 -6.65 -12.20
N LEU A 138 -14.68 -7.42 -12.22
CA LEU A 138 -14.89 -8.56 -11.33
C LEU A 138 -13.76 -9.59 -11.44
N PHE A 139 -13.31 -9.91 -12.67
CA PHE A 139 -12.17 -10.80 -12.88
C PHE A 139 -10.87 -10.24 -12.28
N ALA A 140 -10.60 -8.95 -12.46
CA ALA A 140 -9.42 -8.30 -11.88
C ALA A 140 -9.46 -8.25 -10.34
N TYR A 141 -10.65 -8.03 -9.77
CA TYR A 141 -10.91 -8.02 -8.33
C TYR A 141 -10.74 -9.41 -7.71
N ILE A 142 -11.34 -10.45 -8.31
CA ILE A 142 -11.18 -11.85 -7.88
C ILE A 142 -9.71 -12.29 -7.97
N SER A 143 -9.02 -11.95 -9.07
CA SER A 143 -7.58 -12.22 -9.20
C SER A 143 -6.79 -11.54 -8.09
N CYS A 144 -7.10 -10.28 -7.77
CA CYS A 144 -6.46 -9.55 -6.67
C CYS A 144 -6.68 -10.25 -5.33
N LEU A 145 -7.90 -10.71 -5.01
CA LEU A 145 -8.18 -11.48 -3.80
C LEU A 145 -7.41 -12.81 -3.73
N ILE A 146 -7.25 -13.52 -4.86
CA ILE A 146 -6.46 -14.76 -4.93
C ILE A 146 -4.97 -14.46 -4.69
N HIS A 147 -4.43 -13.42 -5.32
CA HIS A 147 -3.04 -12.99 -5.10
C HIS A 147 -2.81 -12.59 -3.63
N LEU A 148 -3.72 -11.77 -3.07
CA LEU A 148 -3.69 -11.37 -1.66
C LEU A 148 -3.79 -12.56 -0.70
N ALA A 149 -4.60 -13.58 -1.01
CA ALA A 149 -4.73 -14.79 -0.20
C ALA A 149 -3.44 -15.61 -0.23
N VAL A 150 -2.89 -15.89 -1.41
CA VAL A 150 -1.65 -16.63 -1.58
C VAL A 150 -0.51 -15.86 -0.89
N PHE A 151 -0.19 -14.64 -1.33
CA PHE A 151 0.90 -13.86 -0.72
C PHE A 151 0.67 -13.57 0.77
N GLY A 152 -0.58 -13.48 1.22
CA GLY A 152 -0.95 -13.37 2.63
C GLY A 152 -0.56 -14.58 3.48
N ILE A 153 -0.86 -15.80 3.02
CA ILE A 153 -0.40 -17.05 3.66
C ILE A 153 1.13 -17.13 3.66
N LEU A 154 1.75 -16.70 2.57
CA LEU A 154 3.19 -16.76 2.37
C LEU A 154 3.96 -15.74 3.24
N GLY A 155 3.33 -14.61 3.60
CA GLY A 155 3.87 -13.62 4.54
C GLY A 155 3.56 -13.94 6.00
N GLY A 156 2.36 -14.47 6.28
CA GLY A 156 1.89 -14.85 7.62
C GLY A 156 2.63 -16.08 8.16
N GLY A 157 3.86 -15.87 8.64
CA GLY A 157 4.77 -16.96 8.94
C GLY A 157 4.43 -17.81 10.17
N LEU A 158 4.71 -19.12 10.02
CA LEU A 158 4.74 -20.13 11.08
C LEU A 158 5.68 -19.72 12.25
N SER A 159 5.34 -20.09 13.48
CA SER A 159 6.23 -20.07 14.65
C SER A 159 6.30 -21.45 15.32
N CYS A 160 6.92 -22.42 14.66
CA CYS A 160 7.04 -23.81 15.17
C CYS A 160 8.18 -23.97 16.18
N THR A 161 7.85 -24.05 17.47
CA THR A 161 8.73 -24.65 18.49
C THR A 161 8.76 -26.17 18.34
N CYS A 162 9.53 -26.67 17.36
CA CYS A 162 9.87 -28.09 17.27
C CYS A 162 10.94 -28.44 18.30
N ASN A 163 10.52 -28.70 19.54
CA ASN A 163 11.37 -29.30 20.55
C ASN A 163 11.42 -30.83 20.34
N GLY A 164 12.56 -31.36 19.91
CA GLY A 164 12.88 -32.80 19.93
C GLY A 164 12.17 -33.71 18.91
N THR A 165 12.97 -34.31 18.01
CA THR A 165 12.74 -35.65 17.41
C THR A 165 11.35 -35.99 16.82
N LYS A 166 11.20 -35.83 15.50
CA LYS A 166 11.45 -36.94 14.54
C LYS A 166 11.40 -36.46 13.08
N ARG A 167 12.15 -37.17 12.25
CA ARG A 167 12.37 -36.92 10.81
C ARG A 167 11.34 -37.69 9.98
N THR A 168 10.43 -37.01 9.29
CA THR A 168 9.77 -37.48 8.05
C THR A 168 9.05 -36.33 7.31
N ASN A 169 9.09 -36.37 5.97
CA ASN A 169 8.26 -35.61 5.02
C ASN A 169 8.41 -34.08 5.00
N PHE A 170 9.62 -33.61 4.64
CA PHE A 170 9.90 -32.20 4.34
C PHE A 170 10.07 -32.00 2.81
N SER A 171 8.98 -32.07 2.06
CA SER A 171 8.99 -31.98 0.58
C SER A 171 7.96 -30.99 0.04
N CYS A 172 8.46 -29.96 -0.65
CA CYS A 172 7.74 -29.10 -1.60
C CYS A 172 6.62 -28.14 -1.10
N ALA A 173 6.96 -27.22 -0.20
CA ALA A 173 6.29 -25.91 -0.02
C ALA A 173 7.21 -24.86 0.64
N ILE A 174 8.53 -24.97 0.41
CA ILE A 174 9.53 -24.70 1.47
C ILE A 174 9.99 -23.24 1.60
N LEU A 175 9.89 -22.38 0.58
CA LEU A 175 10.69 -21.14 0.57
C LEU A 175 10.08 -19.92 1.30
N GLN A 176 8.75 -19.82 1.41
CA GLN A 176 8.08 -18.57 1.84
C GLN A 176 7.60 -18.59 3.31
N VAL A 177 7.02 -19.71 3.73
CA VAL A 177 6.58 -20.01 5.11
C VAL A 177 7.71 -19.85 6.15
N LEU A 178 8.96 -19.86 5.68
CA LEU A 178 10.15 -19.72 6.48
C LEU A 178 10.52 -18.29 6.89
N THR A 179 10.01 -17.21 6.30
CA THR A 179 10.64 -15.87 6.46
C THR A 179 10.60 -15.36 7.92
N ARG A 180 9.41 -15.18 8.51
CA ARG A 180 9.25 -14.75 9.91
C ARG A 180 9.85 -15.78 10.89
N TYR A 181 9.69 -17.08 10.59
CA TYR A 181 10.27 -18.17 11.37
C TYR A 181 11.81 -18.15 11.43
N LEU A 182 12.46 -18.01 10.28
CA LEU A 182 13.91 -17.96 10.16
C LEU A 182 14.44 -16.72 10.86
N LEU A 183 13.79 -15.57 10.70
CA LEU A 183 14.17 -14.34 11.42
C LEU A 183 14.03 -14.54 12.94
N GLN A 184 12.90 -15.07 13.42
CA GLN A 184 12.69 -15.38 14.83
C GLN A 184 13.69 -16.40 15.38
N LYS A 185 14.08 -17.40 14.59
CA LYS A 185 15.04 -18.45 14.99
C LYS A 185 16.50 -17.99 14.93
N LEU A 186 16.85 -17.19 13.92
CA LEU A 186 18.17 -16.62 13.71
C LEU A 186 18.46 -15.57 14.79
N PHE A 187 17.57 -14.60 14.97
CA PHE A 187 17.75 -13.55 15.97
C PHE A 187 17.42 -13.99 17.39
N GLY A 188 16.62 -15.05 17.55
CA GLY A 188 16.20 -15.61 18.84
C GLY A 188 17.32 -16.21 19.70
N PRO A 189 16.98 -16.66 20.92
CA PRO A 189 17.94 -17.07 21.94
C PRO A 189 18.77 -18.31 21.58
N GLY A 190 18.38 -19.06 20.54
CA GLY A 190 19.07 -20.28 20.11
C GLY A 190 20.18 -20.11 19.08
N VAL A 191 20.35 -18.92 18.47
CA VAL A 191 21.39 -18.68 17.45
C VAL A 191 22.15 -17.38 17.70
N VAL A 192 21.58 -16.19 17.43
CA VAL A 192 22.26 -14.90 17.66
C VAL A 192 22.04 -14.39 19.09
N GLY A 193 20.92 -14.70 19.73
CA GLY A 193 20.61 -14.23 21.08
C GLY A 193 20.19 -12.75 21.17
N ALA A 194 19.90 -12.09 20.06
CA ALA A 194 19.53 -10.68 20.01
C ALA A 194 18.07 -10.42 20.44
N THR A 195 17.15 -11.36 20.20
CA THR A 195 15.74 -11.27 20.63
C THR A 195 15.44 -12.31 21.71
N SER A 196 14.56 -11.95 22.66
CA SER A 196 14.03 -12.89 23.64
C SER A 196 12.67 -12.45 24.18
N ASP A 197 11.93 -13.40 24.74
CA ASP A 197 10.60 -13.17 25.32
C ASP A 197 10.57 -12.23 26.54
N ARG A 198 11.72 -11.91 27.14
CA ARG A 198 11.87 -11.01 28.30
C ARG A 198 12.74 -9.78 28.01
N SER A 199 12.92 -9.45 26.73
CA SER A 199 13.72 -8.30 26.30
C SER A 199 12.88 -7.28 25.53
N PHE A 200 13.34 -6.03 25.52
CA PHE A 200 12.77 -4.96 24.71
C PHE A 200 12.91 -5.21 23.20
N ILE A 201 13.84 -6.08 22.78
CA ILE A 201 13.99 -6.57 21.40
C ILE A 201 13.06 -7.79 21.23
N TYR A 202 11.79 -7.52 20.95
CA TYR A 202 10.75 -8.53 20.82
C TYR A 202 10.94 -9.43 19.58
N LEU A 203 10.41 -10.65 19.64
CA LEU A 203 10.62 -11.70 18.62
C LEU A 203 10.17 -11.31 17.20
N ASP A 204 9.13 -10.51 17.07
CA ASP A 204 8.62 -10.02 15.77
C ASP A 204 9.39 -8.81 15.21
N LEU A 205 10.27 -8.17 16.00
CA LEU A 205 10.97 -6.95 15.59
C LEU A 205 11.81 -7.14 14.33
N PRO A 206 12.61 -8.21 14.17
CA PRO A 206 13.33 -8.47 12.91
C PRO A 206 12.38 -8.65 11.71
N SER A 207 11.20 -9.26 11.90
CA SER A 207 10.20 -9.42 10.84
C SER A 207 9.59 -8.08 10.45
N ASN A 208 9.30 -7.22 11.42
CA ASN A 208 8.83 -5.85 11.20
C ASN A 208 9.90 -5.00 10.49
N MET A 209 11.17 -5.09 10.88
CA MET A 209 12.28 -4.40 10.22
C MET A 209 12.47 -4.86 8.77
N VAL A 210 12.58 -6.17 8.54
CA VAL A 210 12.73 -6.74 7.18
C VAL A 210 11.53 -6.40 6.30
N GLY A 211 10.31 -6.54 6.81
CA GLY A 211 9.11 -6.16 6.07
C GLY A 211 9.06 -4.67 5.70
N SER A 212 9.45 -3.77 6.61
CA SER A 212 9.56 -2.33 6.32
C SER A 212 10.69 -2.00 5.32
N PHE A 213 11.83 -2.68 5.41
CA PHE A 213 12.95 -2.56 4.47
C PHE A 213 12.58 -3.02 3.05
N LEU A 214 11.99 -4.21 2.93
CA LEU A 214 11.46 -4.71 1.66
C LEU A 214 10.30 -3.84 1.12
N MET A 215 9.55 -3.14 1.98
CA MET A 215 8.55 -2.16 1.55
C MET A 215 9.21 -0.93 0.90
N GLY A 216 10.40 -0.53 1.33
CA GLY A 216 11.22 0.45 0.62
C GLY A 216 11.59 -0.01 -0.80
N TRP A 217 12.05 -1.25 -0.95
CA TRP A 217 12.32 -1.84 -2.28
C TRP A 217 11.06 -1.94 -3.14
N PHE A 218 10.10 -2.77 -2.75
CA PHE A 218 8.99 -3.20 -3.62
C PHE A 218 7.76 -2.28 -3.53
N GLY A 219 7.57 -1.60 -2.41
CA GLY A 219 6.46 -0.68 -2.15
C GLY A 219 6.73 0.78 -2.52
N VAL A 220 7.99 1.20 -2.60
CA VAL A 220 8.36 2.56 -3.02
C VAL A 220 9.09 2.54 -4.37
N VAL A 221 10.32 2.03 -4.40
CA VAL A 221 11.22 2.27 -5.56
C VAL A 221 10.94 1.40 -6.78
N PHE A 222 10.53 0.14 -6.59
CA PHE A 222 10.19 -0.78 -7.68
C PHE A 222 8.67 -0.97 -7.90
N LYS A 223 7.80 -0.32 -7.11
CA LYS A 223 6.33 -0.47 -7.21
C LYS A 223 5.80 -0.23 -8.64
N GLY A 224 6.28 0.84 -9.29
CA GLY A 224 5.92 1.16 -10.67
C GLY A 224 6.48 0.18 -11.71
N ASP A 225 7.65 -0.41 -11.46
CA ASP A 225 8.25 -1.39 -12.37
C ASP A 225 7.58 -2.78 -12.24
N ILE A 226 7.12 -3.15 -11.03
CA ILE A 226 6.33 -4.37 -10.80
C ILE A 226 4.91 -4.20 -11.36
N SER A 227 4.27 -3.04 -11.15
CA SER A 227 2.93 -2.71 -11.70
C SER A 227 2.87 -2.84 -13.23
N ARG A 228 3.94 -2.43 -13.94
CA ARG A 228 4.09 -2.64 -15.41
C ARG A 228 4.04 -4.10 -15.84
N VAL A 229 4.42 -5.05 -14.97
CA VAL A 229 4.32 -6.50 -15.22
C VAL A 229 2.94 -7.01 -14.81
N SER A 230 2.48 -6.66 -13.60
CA SER A 230 1.14 -6.96 -13.11
C SER A 230 0.81 -6.16 -11.85
N ASP A 231 -0.28 -5.38 -11.89
CA ASP A 231 -0.84 -4.71 -10.72
C ASP A 231 -1.22 -5.69 -9.60
N GLN A 232 -1.70 -6.89 -9.96
CA GLN A 232 -2.07 -7.94 -9.02
C GLN A 232 -0.84 -8.53 -8.31
N LEU A 233 0.32 -8.55 -8.98
CA LEU A 233 1.59 -8.93 -8.37
C LEU A 233 2.11 -7.82 -7.46
N ALA A 234 2.03 -6.56 -7.87
CA ALA A 234 2.43 -5.43 -7.04
C ALA A 234 1.63 -5.37 -5.73
N ILE A 235 0.30 -5.51 -5.80
CA ILE A 235 -0.60 -5.58 -4.64
C ILE A 235 -0.34 -6.86 -3.83
N GLY A 236 -0.17 -8.01 -4.49
CA GLY A 236 0.16 -9.28 -3.85
C GLY A 236 1.44 -9.21 -3.01
N VAL A 237 2.53 -8.68 -3.56
CA VAL A 237 3.81 -8.52 -2.84
C VAL A 237 3.70 -7.50 -1.72
N THR A 238 3.17 -6.30 -1.98
CA THR A 238 3.17 -5.19 -1.01
C THR A 238 2.09 -5.35 0.06
N THR A 239 0.81 -5.41 -0.33
CA THR A 239 -0.31 -5.61 0.60
C THR A 239 -0.34 -7.03 1.16
N GLY A 240 -0.19 -8.06 0.32
CA GLY A 240 -0.28 -9.45 0.75
C GLY A 240 0.92 -9.86 1.61
N TYR A 241 2.07 -10.07 0.96
CA TYR A 241 3.25 -10.65 1.58
C TYR A 241 3.91 -9.73 2.60
N LEU A 242 4.31 -8.51 2.21
CA LEU A 242 4.98 -7.58 3.13
C LEU A 242 4.05 -7.06 4.23
N GLY A 243 2.75 -6.93 3.95
CA GLY A 243 1.74 -6.67 4.97
C GLY A 243 1.76 -7.74 6.05
N SER A 244 1.52 -9.01 5.67
CA SER A 244 1.42 -10.15 6.60
C SER A 244 2.75 -10.60 7.23
N LEU A 245 3.89 -10.30 6.61
CA LEU A 245 5.22 -10.53 7.19
C LEU A 245 5.45 -9.68 8.45
N THR A 246 4.83 -8.51 8.49
CA THR A 246 4.86 -7.62 9.66
C THR A 246 3.62 -7.79 10.52
N THR A 247 3.72 -7.49 11.80
CA THR A 247 2.53 -7.40 12.67
C THR A 247 2.65 -6.23 13.64
N PHE A 248 1.58 -5.44 13.70
CA PHE A 248 1.43 -4.40 14.71
C PHE A 248 0.71 -4.96 15.95
N SER A 249 -0.27 -5.85 15.76
CA SER A 249 -1.02 -6.47 16.86
C SER A 249 -0.10 -7.32 17.75
N GLY A 250 0.76 -8.16 17.14
CA GLY A 250 1.75 -8.97 17.88
C GLY A 250 2.78 -8.13 18.65
N TRP A 251 3.26 -7.04 18.03
CA TRP A 251 4.12 -6.06 18.71
C TRP A 251 3.41 -5.45 19.93
N ASN A 252 2.18 -4.94 19.76
CA ASN A 252 1.41 -4.34 20.84
C ASN A 252 1.13 -5.35 21.98
N GLN A 253 0.71 -6.57 21.65
CA GLN A 253 0.47 -7.62 22.65
C GLN A 253 1.73 -7.96 23.45
N LYS A 254 2.89 -8.05 22.79
CA LYS A 254 4.14 -8.36 23.49
C LYS A 254 4.54 -7.27 24.48
N LEU A 255 4.27 -6.01 24.15
CA LEU A 255 4.52 -4.87 25.05
C LEU A 255 3.55 -4.87 26.24
N LEU A 256 2.30 -5.31 26.06
CA LEU A 256 1.35 -5.53 27.15
C LEU A 256 1.80 -6.68 28.07
N ASP A 257 2.33 -7.77 27.53
CA ASP A 257 2.85 -8.90 28.32
C ASP A 257 4.03 -8.46 29.21
N LEU A 258 4.96 -7.65 28.68
CA LEU A 258 6.05 -7.06 29.46
C LEU A 258 5.53 -6.12 30.57
N SER A 259 4.48 -5.34 30.27
CA SER A 259 3.85 -4.42 31.23
C SER A 259 3.19 -5.17 32.38
N VAL A 260 2.49 -6.27 32.07
CA VAL A 260 1.87 -7.17 33.06
C VAL A 260 2.91 -7.84 33.95
N GLN A 261 4.07 -8.20 33.41
CA GLN A 261 5.22 -8.76 34.15
C GLN A 261 5.97 -7.72 35.02
N GLY A 262 5.46 -6.48 35.14
CA GLY A 262 6.10 -5.39 35.89
C GLY A 262 7.27 -4.72 35.17
N GLN A 263 7.63 -5.18 33.96
CA GLN A 263 8.73 -4.65 33.16
C GLN A 263 8.29 -3.44 32.30
N TRP A 264 7.53 -2.52 32.88
CA TRP A 264 6.92 -1.38 32.19
C TRP A 264 7.94 -0.49 31.44
N VAL A 265 9.16 -0.36 31.97
CA VAL A 265 10.26 0.37 31.30
C VAL A 265 10.64 -0.30 29.97
N PHE A 266 10.65 -1.64 29.90
CA PHE A 266 10.92 -2.37 28.67
C PHE A 266 9.75 -2.29 27.68
N SER A 267 8.51 -2.15 28.15
CA SER A 267 7.37 -1.82 27.28
C SER A 267 7.53 -0.43 26.65
N VAL A 268 7.84 0.61 27.43
CA VAL A 268 8.05 1.96 26.89
C VAL A 268 9.25 2.00 25.94
N LEU A 269 10.37 1.37 26.32
CA LEU A 269 11.56 1.31 25.47
C LEU A 269 11.32 0.51 24.18
N GLY A 270 10.57 -0.60 24.25
CA GLY A 270 10.19 -1.43 23.10
C GLY A 270 9.22 -0.74 22.13
N ILE A 271 8.41 0.22 22.60
CA ILE A 271 7.63 1.13 21.74
C ILE A 271 8.57 2.05 20.98
N LEU A 272 9.47 2.75 21.69
CA LEU A 272 10.35 3.75 21.07
C LEU A 272 11.35 3.11 20.11
N ILE A 273 12.14 2.13 20.58
CA ILE A 273 13.11 1.40 19.76
C ILE A 273 12.43 0.68 18.60
N GLY A 274 11.27 0.07 18.84
CA GLY A 274 10.47 -0.57 17.79
C GLY A 274 10.16 0.40 16.65
N LEU A 275 9.59 1.57 16.96
CA LEU A 275 9.26 2.61 15.98
C LEU A 275 10.50 3.15 15.25
N PHE A 276 11.58 3.46 15.97
CA PHE A 276 12.81 3.98 15.36
C PHE A 276 13.44 2.99 14.38
N LEU A 277 13.54 1.70 14.76
CA LEU A 277 14.17 0.69 13.92
C LEU A 277 13.39 0.43 12.65
N VAL A 278 12.05 0.32 12.71
CA VAL A 278 11.23 0.09 11.50
C VAL A 278 11.22 1.33 10.59
N ALA A 279 11.19 2.54 11.16
CA ALA A 279 11.25 3.80 10.42
C ALA A 279 12.62 4.03 9.76
N TYR A 280 13.71 3.57 10.37
CA TYR A 280 15.03 3.56 9.71
C TYR A 280 15.11 2.46 8.65
N SER A 281 14.50 1.28 8.91
CA SER A 281 14.51 0.14 7.98
C SER A 281 13.94 0.49 6.61
N ILE A 282 12.82 1.24 6.53
CA ILE A 282 12.27 1.65 5.23
C ILE A 282 13.18 2.63 4.49
N ILE A 283 13.83 3.57 5.20
CA ILE A 283 14.75 4.56 4.61
C ILE A 283 15.95 3.83 4.00
N PHE A 284 16.58 2.95 4.77
CA PHE A 284 17.68 2.11 4.29
C PHE A 284 17.26 1.20 3.12
N GLY A 285 16.00 0.75 3.10
CA GLY A 285 15.40 0.01 1.98
C GLY A 285 15.35 0.85 0.70
N ILE A 286 14.94 2.12 0.79
CA ILE A 286 14.87 3.06 -0.34
C ILE A 286 16.27 3.43 -0.84
N GLU A 287 17.20 3.74 0.06
CA GLU A 287 18.59 4.10 -0.29
C GLU A 287 19.29 2.96 -1.04
N THR A 288 19.21 1.74 -0.51
CA THR A 288 19.76 0.55 -1.18
C THR A 288 19.02 0.20 -2.48
N ALA A 289 17.73 0.52 -2.58
CA ALA A 289 16.95 0.37 -3.81
C ALA A 289 17.47 1.24 -4.96
N GLU A 290 17.62 2.54 -4.72
CA GLU A 290 18.05 3.48 -5.76
C GLU A 290 19.51 3.25 -6.12
N GLY A 291 20.37 2.87 -5.15
CA GLY A 291 21.72 2.40 -5.42
C GLY A 291 21.74 1.19 -6.38
N PHE A 292 20.92 0.17 -6.12
CA PHE A 292 20.79 -0.98 -7.03
C PHE A 292 20.20 -0.60 -8.40
N LYS A 293 19.20 0.29 -8.43
CA LYS A 293 18.57 0.79 -9.65
C LYS A 293 19.55 1.59 -10.51
N TRP A 294 20.46 2.35 -9.89
CA TRP A 294 21.57 3.04 -10.54
C TRP A 294 22.61 2.07 -11.11
N ILE A 295 23.02 1.05 -10.35
CA ILE A 295 23.91 -0.02 -10.83
C ILE A 295 23.32 -0.72 -12.08
N LEU A 296 22.03 -1.09 -12.03
CA LEU A 296 21.34 -1.71 -13.17
C LEU A 296 21.30 -0.81 -14.41
N ARG A 297 21.09 0.50 -14.24
CA ARG A 297 21.14 1.45 -15.37
C ARG A 297 22.54 1.50 -15.98
N LYS A 298 23.58 1.62 -15.14
CA LYS A 298 24.98 1.65 -15.58
C LYS A 298 25.35 0.40 -16.39
N LEU A 299 25.05 -0.78 -15.86
CA LEU A 299 25.27 -2.06 -16.55
C LEU A 299 24.50 -2.18 -17.87
N ARG A 300 23.30 -1.58 -17.97
CA ARG A 300 22.51 -1.62 -19.21
C ARG A 300 23.06 -0.70 -20.29
N THR A 301 23.59 0.47 -19.92
CA THR A 301 24.22 1.43 -20.85
C THR A 301 25.40 0.81 -21.59
N ASP A 302 26.14 -0.11 -20.97
CA ASP A 302 27.23 -0.87 -21.60
C ASP A 302 26.74 -1.98 -22.57
N SER A 303 25.43 -2.24 -22.65
CA SER A 303 24.84 -3.41 -23.34
C SER A 303 23.87 -3.14 -24.48
N GLU A 304 23.49 -1.87 -24.76
CA GLU A 304 22.48 -1.55 -25.77
C GLU A 304 23.02 -1.57 -27.22
N PHE A 305 23.28 -2.77 -27.75
CA PHE A 305 23.19 -3.02 -29.20
C PHE A 305 21.94 -3.84 -29.53
N GLY A 306 20.85 -3.13 -29.82
CA GLY A 306 19.72 -3.56 -30.65
C GLY A 306 18.91 -4.80 -30.25
N ILE A 307 17.63 -4.60 -29.93
CA ILE A 307 16.52 -5.47 -30.36
C ILE A 307 15.23 -4.64 -30.40
N SER A 308 14.57 -4.62 -31.56
CA SER A 308 13.24 -4.01 -31.75
C SER A 308 12.19 -5.11 -31.78
N ILE A 309 11.23 -5.10 -30.84
CA ILE A 309 10.18 -6.13 -30.74
C ILE A 309 8.84 -5.62 -31.28
N SER A 310 8.26 -6.40 -32.20
CA SER A 310 6.97 -6.12 -32.84
C SER A 310 5.79 -6.18 -31.84
N LYS A 311 4.84 -5.24 -31.97
CA LYS A 311 3.75 -5.01 -30.99
C LYS A 311 2.47 -5.83 -31.19
N SER A 312 2.30 -6.57 -32.28
CA SER A 312 0.99 -7.16 -32.64
C SER A 312 0.63 -8.45 -31.88
N ASN A 313 1.56 -9.38 -31.68
CA ASN A 313 1.27 -10.66 -31.01
C ASN A 313 1.15 -10.56 -29.47
N LEU A 314 1.62 -9.46 -28.88
CA LEU A 314 1.76 -9.30 -27.42
C LEU A 314 0.42 -9.36 -26.64
N LYS A 315 -0.69 -8.95 -27.26
CA LYS A 315 -1.97 -8.75 -26.55
C LYS A 315 -2.72 -10.06 -26.24
N VAL A 316 -2.69 -11.03 -27.16
CA VAL A 316 -3.30 -12.36 -26.96
C VAL A 316 -2.44 -13.19 -26.00
N ASP A 317 -1.11 -13.07 -26.14
CA ASP A 317 -0.13 -13.63 -25.21
C ASP A 317 -0.37 -13.13 -23.78
N ASN A 318 -0.57 -11.83 -23.58
CA ASN A 318 -0.83 -11.27 -22.25
C ASN A 318 -2.09 -11.87 -21.61
N PHE A 319 -3.22 -11.99 -22.33
CA PHE A 319 -4.43 -12.58 -21.75
C PHE A 319 -4.22 -14.06 -21.36
N ARG A 320 -3.59 -14.86 -22.23
CA ARG A 320 -3.24 -16.25 -21.92
C ARG A 320 -2.27 -16.37 -20.74
N ARG A 321 -1.27 -15.48 -20.64
CA ARG A 321 -0.33 -15.41 -19.51
C ARG A 321 -1.02 -15.02 -18.21
N HIS A 322 -1.87 -14.00 -18.20
CA HIS A 322 -2.65 -13.62 -17.01
C HIS A 322 -3.60 -14.74 -16.57
N LEU A 323 -4.24 -15.44 -17.51
CA LEU A 323 -5.08 -16.61 -17.20
C LEU A 323 -4.24 -17.78 -16.64
N ALA A 324 -3.07 -18.06 -17.21
CA ALA A 324 -2.16 -19.09 -16.71
C ALA A 324 -1.65 -18.77 -15.29
N VAL A 325 -1.25 -17.53 -15.03
CA VAL A 325 -0.85 -17.06 -13.68
C VAL A 325 -2.03 -17.19 -12.70
N MET A 326 -3.24 -16.78 -13.11
CA MET A 326 -4.47 -16.99 -12.34
C MET A 326 -4.69 -18.45 -11.96
N VAL A 327 -4.60 -19.37 -12.92
CA VAL A 327 -4.74 -20.82 -12.68
C VAL A 327 -3.66 -21.33 -11.72
N VAL A 328 -2.39 -20.95 -11.92
CA VAL A 328 -1.29 -21.33 -11.01
C VAL A 328 -1.52 -20.81 -9.60
N MET A 329 -2.00 -19.57 -9.44
CA MET A 329 -2.29 -18.99 -8.13
C MET A 329 -3.49 -19.66 -7.45
N VAL A 330 -4.54 -20.04 -8.20
CA VAL A 330 -5.67 -20.83 -7.67
C VAL A 330 -5.22 -22.23 -7.23
N LEU A 331 -4.41 -22.92 -8.04
CA LEU A 331 -3.85 -24.23 -7.68
C LEU A 331 -2.95 -24.13 -6.44
N THR A 332 -2.13 -23.08 -6.35
CA THR A 332 -1.28 -22.81 -5.18
C THR A 332 -2.13 -22.55 -3.93
N LEU A 333 -3.19 -21.73 -4.03
CA LEU A 333 -4.10 -21.46 -2.91
C LEU A 333 -4.84 -22.72 -2.45
N GLY A 334 -5.36 -23.51 -3.40
CA GLY A 334 -6.05 -24.78 -3.12
C GLY A 334 -5.12 -25.80 -2.46
N PHE A 335 -3.86 -25.88 -2.89
CA PHE A 335 -2.84 -26.72 -2.25
C PHE A 335 -2.50 -26.23 -0.83
N LEU A 336 -2.27 -24.93 -0.64
CA LEU A 336 -1.96 -24.35 0.68
C LEU A 336 -3.10 -24.56 1.67
N TRP A 337 -4.36 -24.33 1.27
CA TRP A 337 -5.53 -24.58 2.11
C TRP A 337 -5.78 -26.08 2.35
N GLY A 338 -5.64 -26.93 1.33
CA GLY A 338 -5.81 -28.37 1.48
C GLY A 338 -4.80 -28.99 2.43
N LEU A 339 -3.52 -28.63 2.28
CA LEU A 339 -2.44 -29.06 3.18
C LEU A 339 -2.64 -28.52 4.60
N SER A 340 -2.99 -27.24 4.74
CA SER A 340 -3.26 -26.64 6.06
C SER A 340 -4.45 -27.32 6.74
N GLY A 341 -5.55 -27.58 6.01
CA GLY A 341 -6.74 -28.25 6.55
C GLY A 341 -6.46 -29.68 7.01
N ASP A 342 -5.79 -30.48 6.18
CA ASP A 342 -5.39 -31.85 6.53
C ASP A 342 -4.48 -31.89 7.78
N LEU A 343 -3.50 -30.99 7.86
CA LEU A 343 -2.57 -30.92 9.00
C LEU A 343 -3.21 -30.33 10.27
N VAL A 344 -4.21 -29.44 10.15
CA VAL A 344 -5.08 -29.08 11.30
C VAL A 344 -5.82 -30.31 11.78
N ILE A 345 -6.57 -31.00 10.90
CA ILE A 345 -7.40 -32.15 11.29
C ILE A 345 -6.58 -33.24 11.98
N ARG A 346 -5.40 -33.58 11.46
CA ARG A 346 -4.49 -34.57 12.06
C ARG A 346 -3.83 -34.09 13.36
N GLY A 347 -3.65 -32.77 13.52
CA GLY A 347 -2.90 -32.18 14.62
C GLY A 347 -3.75 -31.64 15.77
N PHE A 348 -5.04 -31.39 15.58
CA PHE A 348 -5.85 -30.57 16.48
C PHE A 348 -5.92 -31.10 17.91
N ASP A 349 -6.24 -32.39 18.07
CA ASP A 349 -6.41 -33.03 19.38
C ASP A 349 -5.10 -33.10 20.20
N SER A 350 -3.95 -33.03 19.53
CA SER A 350 -2.64 -32.97 20.21
C SER A 350 -2.41 -31.63 20.93
N GLY A 351 -3.14 -30.57 20.55
CA GLY A 351 -2.89 -29.19 21.01
C GLY A 351 -1.50 -28.68 20.64
N SER A 352 -0.86 -29.25 19.61
CA SER A 352 0.51 -28.92 19.24
C SER A 352 0.66 -27.53 18.63
N SER A 353 1.84 -26.94 18.81
CA SER A 353 2.21 -25.69 18.12
C SER A 353 2.09 -25.79 16.61
N GLY A 354 2.19 -27.00 16.02
CA GLY A 354 1.93 -27.20 14.60
C GLY A 354 0.48 -26.92 14.21
N ALA A 355 -0.49 -27.48 14.93
CA ALA A 355 -1.92 -27.32 14.65
C ALA A 355 -2.37 -25.85 14.72
N GLN A 356 -1.84 -25.09 15.67
CA GLN A 356 -2.06 -23.65 15.81
C GLN A 356 -1.69 -22.88 14.54
N LEU A 357 -0.60 -23.27 13.88
CA LEU A 357 -0.05 -22.54 12.74
C LEU A 357 -0.68 -22.96 11.41
N TRP A 358 -1.02 -24.24 11.25
CA TRP A 358 -1.82 -24.66 10.11
C TRP A 358 -3.22 -24.03 10.15
N LEU A 359 -3.79 -23.85 11.35
CA LEU A 359 -5.02 -23.07 11.54
C LEU A 359 -4.82 -21.59 11.20
N ALA A 360 -3.68 -21.00 11.59
CA ALA A 360 -3.30 -19.65 11.22
C ALA A 360 -3.21 -19.48 9.69
N CYS A 361 -2.58 -20.42 8.96
CA CYS A 361 -2.50 -20.40 7.51
C CYS A 361 -3.88 -20.48 6.84
N LEU A 362 -4.80 -21.29 7.37
CA LEU A 362 -6.16 -21.41 6.83
C LEU A 362 -6.93 -20.08 6.85
N ILE A 363 -6.78 -19.29 7.93
CA ILE A 363 -7.54 -18.05 8.18
C ILE A 363 -6.77 -16.75 7.88
N ALA A 364 -5.47 -16.81 7.62
CA ALA A 364 -4.63 -15.68 7.22
C ALA A 364 -5.21 -14.86 6.04
N PRO A 365 -5.75 -15.46 4.96
CA PRO A 365 -6.38 -14.72 3.87
C PRO A 365 -7.50 -13.78 4.31
N LEU A 366 -8.30 -14.18 5.31
CA LEU A 366 -9.39 -13.36 5.83
C LEU A 366 -8.85 -12.05 6.43
N GLY A 367 -7.72 -12.11 7.13
CA GLY A 367 -7.06 -10.94 7.71
C GLY A 367 -6.59 -9.97 6.63
N VAL A 368 -5.94 -10.49 5.58
CA VAL A 368 -5.47 -9.68 4.44
C VAL A 368 -6.64 -9.05 3.67
N TRP A 369 -7.71 -9.81 3.39
CA TRP A 369 -8.88 -9.29 2.69
C TRP A 369 -9.59 -8.19 3.49
N ILE A 370 -9.74 -8.35 4.81
CA ILE A 370 -10.31 -7.31 5.67
C ILE A 370 -9.40 -6.08 5.69
N ARG A 371 -8.07 -6.23 5.80
CA ARG A 371 -7.12 -5.10 5.75
C ARG A 371 -7.20 -4.35 4.42
N TRP A 372 -7.21 -5.06 3.29
CA TRP A 372 -7.31 -4.46 1.96
C TRP A 372 -8.67 -3.78 1.72
N LEU A 373 -9.75 -4.33 2.28
CA LEU A 373 -11.07 -3.69 2.27
C LEU A 373 -11.08 -2.41 3.13
N LEU A 374 -10.42 -2.40 4.29
CA LEU A 374 -10.27 -1.22 5.14
C LEU A 374 -9.39 -0.14 4.49
N ALA A 375 -8.33 -0.52 3.77
CA ALA A 375 -7.42 0.39 3.07
C ALA A 375 -8.14 1.34 2.07
N ARG A 376 -9.35 0.98 1.60
CA ARG A 376 -10.23 1.85 0.79
C ARG A 376 -10.58 3.19 1.48
N LEU A 377 -10.47 3.24 2.81
CA LEU A 377 -10.71 4.41 3.65
C LEU A 377 -9.49 5.34 3.78
N ASN A 378 -8.29 4.86 3.46
CA ASN A 378 -7.08 5.70 3.43
C ASN A 378 -7.27 6.83 2.39
N GLY A 379 -6.95 8.07 2.76
CA GLY A 379 -7.09 9.25 1.89
C GLY A 379 -8.52 9.82 1.76
N ARG A 380 -9.54 9.16 2.32
CA ARG A 380 -10.94 9.61 2.22
C ARG A 380 -11.32 10.66 3.26
N GLY A 381 -10.69 10.63 4.43
CA GLY A 381 -11.08 11.43 5.58
C GLY A 381 -12.43 11.00 6.19
N LEU A 382 -12.89 11.76 7.17
CA LEU A 382 -14.11 11.52 7.95
C LEU A 382 -15.25 12.46 7.50
N GLY A 383 -16.45 11.89 7.37
CA GLY A 383 -17.67 12.62 6.98
C GLY A 383 -17.71 13.06 5.51
N ARG A 384 -18.81 13.69 5.09
CA ARG A 384 -19.01 14.15 3.70
C ARG A 384 -18.04 15.24 3.26
N THR A 385 -17.41 15.95 4.20
CA THR A 385 -16.42 17.01 3.95
C THR A 385 -14.99 16.50 3.85
N GLY A 386 -14.72 15.22 4.19
CA GLY A 386 -13.36 14.68 4.19
C GLY A 386 -12.44 15.35 5.22
N LEU A 387 -12.89 15.46 6.47
CA LEU A 387 -12.04 15.97 7.55
C LEU A 387 -10.89 14.98 7.82
N LEU A 388 -9.66 15.44 8.08
CA LEU A 388 -8.49 14.57 8.33
C LEU A 388 -8.17 13.58 7.17
N LYS A 389 -8.35 13.94 5.89
CA LYS A 389 -7.93 13.11 4.73
C LYS A 389 -6.49 12.59 4.81
N TRP A 390 -5.59 13.36 5.42
CA TRP A 390 -4.19 13.00 5.61
C TRP A 390 -3.97 11.78 6.53
N VAL A 391 -4.99 11.34 7.28
CA VAL A 391 -4.93 10.15 8.15
C VAL A 391 -5.30 8.89 7.35
N PRO A 392 -4.40 7.87 7.29
CA PRO A 392 -4.73 6.54 6.80
C PRO A 392 -5.66 5.79 7.76
N PHE A 393 -6.97 6.11 7.70
CA PHE A 393 -7.98 5.53 8.59
C PHE A 393 -8.14 4.01 8.43
N GLY A 394 -7.97 3.48 7.23
CA GLY A 394 -8.02 2.03 6.97
C GLY A 394 -6.92 1.28 7.72
N THR A 395 -5.67 1.74 7.57
CA THR A 395 -4.50 1.14 8.25
C THR A 395 -4.59 1.33 9.77
N LEU A 396 -5.06 2.48 10.24
CA LEU A 396 -5.29 2.75 11.67
C LEU A 396 -6.36 1.81 12.26
N ILE A 397 -7.52 1.70 11.61
CA ILE A 397 -8.61 0.83 12.08
C ILE A 397 -8.15 -0.64 12.07
N ALA A 398 -7.44 -1.08 11.04
CA ALA A 398 -6.92 -2.45 10.95
C ALA A 398 -5.95 -2.75 12.11
N ASN A 399 -4.99 -1.86 12.39
CA ASN A 399 -4.03 -2.02 13.48
C ASN A 399 -4.68 -1.97 14.87
N VAL A 400 -5.54 -0.97 15.13
CA VAL A 400 -6.21 -0.81 16.43
C VAL A 400 -7.18 -1.96 16.71
N SER A 401 -8.01 -2.34 15.74
CA SER A 401 -8.96 -3.45 15.92
C SER A 401 -8.26 -4.79 16.11
N ALA A 402 -7.22 -5.09 15.31
CA ALA A 402 -6.43 -6.31 15.47
C ALA A 402 -5.75 -6.38 16.84
N ALA A 403 -5.20 -5.27 17.34
CA ALA A 403 -4.62 -5.20 18.67
C ALA A 403 -5.65 -5.44 19.79
N CYS A 404 -6.85 -4.85 19.69
CA CYS A 404 -7.93 -5.05 20.67
C CYS A 404 -8.44 -6.50 20.71
N VAL A 405 -8.67 -7.11 19.54
CA VAL A 405 -9.11 -8.53 19.48
C VAL A 405 -7.98 -9.47 19.92
N MET A 406 -6.72 -9.13 19.64
CA MET A 406 -5.57 -9.92 20.08
C MET A 406 -5.46 -9.93 21.61
N ALA A 407 -5.62 -8.76 22.24
CA ALA A 407 -5.69 -8.62 23.69
C ALA A 407 -6.88 -9.39 24.29
N ALA A 408 -8.07 -9.30 23.68
CA ALA A 408 -9.26 -10.04 24.15
C ALA A 408 -9.05 -11.56 24.09
N LEU A 409 -8.43 -12.08 23.02
CA LEU A 409 -8.07 -13.49 22.91
C LEU A 409 -6.98 -13.89 23.91
N ALA A 410 -6.00 -13.02 24.21
CA ALA A 410 -4.99 -13.29 25.22
C ALA A 410 -5.61 -13.40 26.63
N THR A 411 -6.59 -12.54 26.96
CA THR A 411 -7.39 -12.64 28.19
C THR A 411 -8.21 -13.92 28.22
N LEU A 412 -8.87 -14.28 27.11
CA LEU A 412 -9.68 -15.48 27.01
C LEU A 412 -8.86 -16.76 27.24
N LYS A 413 -7.67 -16.85 26.64
CA LYS A 413 -6.72 -17.96 26.85
C LYS A 413 -6.37 -18.14 28.32
N LYS A 414 -6.02 -17.03 29.00
CA LYS A 414 -5.72 -16.99 30.44
C LYS A 414 -6.92 -17.32 31.32
N ALA A 415 -8.14 -16.95 30.93
CA ALA A 415 -9.35 -17.22 31.70
C ALA A 415 -9.87 -18.65 31.56
N VAL A 416 -9.81 -19.23 30.35
CA VAL A 416 -10.41 -20.54 30.03
C VAL A 416 -9.44 -21.70 30.26
N LYS A 417 -8.14 -21.52 30.04
CA LYS A 417 -7.06 -22.51 30.27
C LYS A 417 -7.29 -23.90 29.65
N THR A 418 -8.05 -24.03 28.55
CA THR A 418 -8.23 -25.29 27.81
C THR A 418 -7.36 -25.36 26.54
N LYS A 419 -6.87 -26.57 26.21
CA LYS A 419 -6.04 -26.80 25.01
C LYS A 419 -6.72 -26.39 23.70
N THR A 420 -8.03 -26.66 23.58
CA THR A 420 -8.82 -26.30 22.40
C THR A 420 -8.94 -24.78 22.26
N CYS A 421 -9.20 -24.07 23.37
CA CYS A 421 -9.24 -22.61 23.38
C CYS A 421 -7.88 -22.01 23.03
N ASP A 422 -6.79 -22.50 23.65
CA ASP A 422 -5.43 -22.06 23.32
C ASP A 422 -5.10 -22.31 21.85
N THR A 423 -5.46 -23.47 21.30
CA THR A 423 -5.19 -23.83 19.91
C THR A 423 -5.91 -22.90 18.92
N VAL A 424 -7.22 -22.69 19.12
CA VAL A 424 -8.03 -21.83 18.26
C VAL A 424 -7.65 -20.36 18.41
N ALA A 425 -7.52 -19.86 19.64
CA ALA A 425 -7.19 -18.47 19.89
C ALA A 425 -5.79 -18.13 19.36
N THR A 426 -4.79 -19.00 19.53
CA THR A 426 -3.44 -18.78 18.99
C THR A 426 -3.43 -18.80 17.46
N GLY A 427 -4.18 -19.71 16.83
CA GLY A 427 -4.36 -19.71 15.38
C GLY A 427 -4.97 -18.40 14.86
N VAL A 428 -6.02 -17.89 15.52
CA VAL A 428 -6.65 -16.61 15.19
C VAL A 428 -5.70 -15.42 15.42
N GLN A 429 -4.94 -15.44 16.51
CA GLN A 429 -3.95 -14.40 16.82
C GLN A 429 -2.84 -14.33 15.75
N PHE A 430 -2.23 -15.46 15.38
CA PHE A 430 -1.15 -15.47 14.39
C PHE A 430 -1.63 -15.32 12.95
N GLY A 431 -2.74 -15.98 12.57
CA GLY A 431 -3.27 -15.95 11.21
C GLY A 431 -4.06 -14.68 10.92
N LEU A 432 -5.29 -14.61 11.44
CA LEU A 432 -6.23 -13.53 11.17
C LEU A 432 -5.67 -12.17 11.64
N LEU A 433 -5.33 -12.06 12.92
CA LEU A 433 -4.97 -10.77 13.53
C LEU A 433 -3.54 -10.32 13.22
N GLY A 434 -2.64 -11.28 13.00
CA GLY A 434 -1.31 -11.03 12.44
C GLY A 434 -1.43 -10.36 11.09
N CYS A 435 -2.12 -10.99 10.14
CA CYS A 435 -2.26 -10.54 8.75
C CYS A 435 -3.21 -9.34 8.54
N LEU A 436 -4.17 -9.13 9.46
CA LEU A 436 -5.03 -7.95 9.52
C LEU A 436 -4.25 -6.70 9.94
N SER A 437 -3.31 -6.84 10.87
CA SER A 437 -2.41 -5.75 11.27
C SER A 437 -1.23 -5.62 10.27
N THR A 438 -0.53 -4.49 10.30
CA THR A 438 0.70 -4.28 9.49
C THR A 438 1.56 -3.16 10.08
N VAL A 439 2.88 -3.36 10.04
CA VAL A 439 3.88 -2.30 10.32
C VAL A 439 4.48 -1.79 9.01
N SER A 440 4.65 -2.63 7.98
CA SER A 440 5.23 -2.22 6.70
C SER A 440 4.42 -1.10 6.02
N THR A 441 3.09 -1.23 5.95
CA THR A 441 2.19 -0.22 5.38
C THR A 441 2.14 1.04 6.25
N PHE A 442 1.98 0.87 7.57
CA PHE A 442 1.97 1.95 8.56
C PHE A 442 3.24 2.82 8.50
N ILE A 443 4.40 2.20 8.27
CA ILE A 443 5.69 2.89 8.15
C ILE A 443 5.91 3.52 6.77
N ALA A 444 5.36 2.95 5.69
CA ALA A 444 5.34 3.61 4.39
C ALA A 444 4.52 4.91 4.43
N GLU A 445 3.35 4.88 5.06
CA GLU A 445 2.50 6.05 5.29
C GLU A 445 3.18 7.08 6.21
N PHE A 446 3.81 6.64 7.31
CA PHE A 446 4.62 7.49 8.19
C PHE A 446 5.76 8.18 7.44
N HIS A 447 6.50 7.45 6.61
CA HIS A 447 7.62 7.98 5.84
C HIS A 447 7.14 9.02 4.81
N ALA A 448 6.05 8.73 4.09
CA ALA A 448 5.44 9.68 3.16
C ALA A 448 4.98 10.97 3.87
N MET A 449 4.33 10.86 5.03
CA MET A 449 3.98 12.03 5.84
C MET A 449 5.20 12.82 6.30
N ARG A 450 6.32 12.16 6.61
CA ARG A 450 7.58 12.79 7.02
C ARG A 450 8.23 13.61 5.89
N GLY A 451 7.97 13.23 4.64
CA GLY A 451 8.40 13.98 3.44
C GLY A 451 7.41 15.05 2.94
N SER A 452 6.22 15.15 3.56
CA SER A 452 5.21 16.17 3.21
C SER A 452 5.52 17.55 3.80
N SER A 453 4.78 18.58 3.38
CA SER A 453 4.81 19.94 3.94
C SER A 453 4.62 20.00 5.46
N LYS A 454 3.99 18.98 6.07
CA LYS A 454 3.57 18.95 7.47
C LYS A 454 4.08 17.68 8.17
N PRO A 455 5.41 17.53 8.39
CA PRO A 455 6.03 16.31 8.93
C PRO A 455 5.55 15.93 10.34
N TRP A 456 4.97 16.88 11.10
CA TRP A 456 4.34 16.59 12.39
C TRP A 456 3.18 15.58 12.27
N ARG A 457 2.50 15.52 11.12
CA ARG A 457 1.42 14.56 10.82
C ARG A 457 1.88 13.11 11.04
N ALA A 458 3.11 12.79 10.63
CA ALA A 458 3.69 11.46 10.79
C ALA A 458 3.75 11.04 12.27
N TYR A 459 4.30 11.91 13.12
CA TYR A 459 4.40 11.65 14.56
C TYR A 459 3.04 11.62 15.25
N ALA A 460 2.11 12.52 14.88
CA ALA A 460 0.74 12.50 15.39
C ALA A 460 0.02 11.19 15.04
N TYR A 461 0.16 10.71 13.80
CA TYR A 461 -0.40 9.44 13.34
C TYR A 461 0.19 8.24 14.09
N ALA A 462 1.52 8.18 14.24
CA ALA A 462 2.20 7.11 14.94
C ALA A 462 1.82 7.07 16.43
N MET A 463 1.87 8.21 17.12
CA MET A 463 1.49 8.31 18.53
C MET A 463 0.02 7.96 18.74
N THR A 464 -0.89 8.41 17.86
CA THR A 464 -2.32 8.09 17.95
C THR A 464 -2.55 6.58 17.82
N THR A 465 -1.94 5.94 16.83
CA THR A 465 -2.08 4.50 16.58
C THR A 465 -1.54 3.68 17.77
N ILE A 466 -0.36 4.02 18.27
CA ILE A 466 0.29 3.32 19.39
C ILE A 466 -0.47 3.54 20.70
N LEU A 467 -0.77 4.79 21.08
CA LEU A 467 -1.41 5.10 22.36
C LEU A 467 -2.81 4.49 22.46
N ILE A 468 -3.63 4.59 21.41
CA ILE A 468 -4.97 3.99 21.41
C ILE A 468 -4.89 2.47 21.57
N SER A 469 -4.03 1.80 20.79
CA SER A 469 -3.86 0.34 20.87
C SER A 469 -3.31 -0.13 22.22
N PHE A 470 -2.36 0.59 22.81
CA PHE A 470 -1.77 0.24 24.09
C PHE A 470 -2.74 0.52 25.25
N SER A 471 -3.45 1.65 25.24
CA SER A 471 -4.46 1.98 26.27
C SER A 471 -5.65 1.01 26.24
N LEU A 472 -6.23 0.73 25.06
CA LEU A 472 -7.31 -0.25 24.93
C LEU A 472 -6.83 -1.66 25.28
N GLY A 473 -5.63 -2.04 24.84
CA GLY A 473 -5.00 -3.30 25.22
C GLY A 473 -4.78 -3.43 26.73
N THR A 474 -4.39 -2.36 27.41
CA THR A 474 -4.25 -2.32 28.88
C THR A 474 -5.60 -2.57 29.56
N LEU A 475 -6.68 -1.95 29.07
CA LEU A 475 -8.04 -2.14 29.61
C LEU A 475 -8.60 -3.56 29.34
N ILE A 476 -8.29 -4.14 28.18
CA ILE A 476 -8.83 -5.44 27.72
C ILE A 476 -8.03 -6.63 28.27
N TYR A 477 -6.73 -6.46 28.51
CA TYR A 477 -5.81 -7.53 28.93
C TYR A 477 -5.17 -7.27 30.28
N SER A 478 -4.39 -6.20 30.42
CA SER A 478 -3.60 -5.97 31.64
C SER A 478 -4.48 -5.83 32.89
N VAL A 479 -5.56 -5.04 32.81
CA VAL A 479 -6.51 -4.83 33.92
C VAL A 479 -7.22 -6.13 34.34
N PRO A 480 -7.81 -6.94 33.45
CA PRO A 480 -8.31 -8.27 33.81
C PRO A 480 -7.25 -9.19 34.42
N VAL A 481 -6.02 -9.21 33.89
CA VAL A 481 -4.96 -10.07 34.44
C VAL A 481 -4.58 -9.65 35.86
N TRP A 482 -4.39 -8.36 36.11
CA TRP A 482 -4.09 -7.84 37.46
C TRP A 482 -5.24 -8.02 38.44
N THR A 483 -6.49 -7.78 38.03
CA THR A 483 -7.66 -7.82 38.92
C THR A 483 -8.21 -9.22 39.20
N LYS A 484 -7.97 -10.19 38.30
CA LYS A 484 -8.41 -11.58 38.47
C LYS A 484 -7.29 -12.55 38.86
N GLY A 485 -6.04 -12.08 38.95
CA GLY A 485 -4.89 -12.93 39.27
C GLY A 485 -4.67 -14.02 38.21
N TYR A 486 -4.80 -13.67 36.93
CA TYR A 486 -4.63 -14.65 35.85
C TYR A 486 -3.15 -14.90 35.56
N ASP A 487 -2.58 -15.90 36.23
CA ASP A 487 -1.29 -16.52 35.86
C ASP A 487 -1.29 -17.03 34.40
#